data_AF-A0A9D6QP01-F1
#
_entry.id   AF-A0A9D6QP01-F1
#
_cell.length_a   1.000
_cell.length_b   1.000
_cell.length_c   1.000
_cell.angle_alpha   90.00
_cell.angle_beta   90.00
_cell.angle_gamma   90.00
#
_symmetry.space_group_name_H-M   'P 1'
#
loop_
_entity.id
_entity.type
_entity.pdbx_description
1 polymer ?
#
loop_
_entity_poly.entity_id
_entity_poly.type
_entity_poly.pdbx_seq_one_letter_code
_entity_poly.pdbx_strand_id
1 'polypeptide(L)'
;DVRDAAEGTVLALERGRPGERYVLGSDNLTYAQFHAKLRAAFGKTSHPRIVPRWALGSVGALLAAFETLTGVDLPVNSARLRRVNGVYMFHDISKARRELGYAPGPIEPALRVMLEE
;
A
#
# COMPACT_ATOMS: atom_id res chain seq x y z
N ASP A 1 -5.62 7.80 -1.94
CA ASP A 1 -5.39 8.84 -0.90
C ASP A 1 -6.29 8.55 0.30
N VAL A 2 -5.98 9.08 1.49
CA VAL A 2 -6.91 9.03 2.64
C VAL A 2 -8.21 9.79 2.32
N ARG A 3 -8.10 10.87 1.53
CA ARG A 3 -9.25 11.66 1.06
C ARG A 3 -10.19 10.85 0.17
N ASP A 4 -9.64 10.06 -0.78
CA ASP A 4 -10.45 9.16 -1.60
C ASP A 4 -11.15 8.12 -0.73
N ALA A 5 -10.47 7.54 0.27
CA ALA A 5 -11.08 6.56 1.16
C ALA A 5 -12.20 7.17 2.01
N ALA A 6 -12.04 8.41 2.46
CA ALA A 6 -13.09 9.14 3.17
C ALA A 6 -14.31 9.40 2.27
N GLU A 7 -14.09 9.88 1.05
CA GLU A 7 -15.15 10.07 0.05
C GLU A 7 -15.88 8.75 -0.25
N GLY A 8 -15.13 7.67 -0.51
CA GLY A 8 -15.69 6.34 -0.74
C GLY A 8 -16.50 5.81 0.44
N THR A 9 -16.11 6.16 1.67
CA THR A 9 -16.86 5.80 2.88
C THR A 9 -18.18 6.55 2.95
N VAL A 10 -18.19 7.85 2.66
CA VAL A 10 -19.42 8.65 2.58
C VAL A 10 -20.35 8.10 1.48
N LEU A 11 -19.81 7.80 0.29
CA LEU A 11 -20.60 7.22 -0.81
C LEU A 11 -21.18 5.86 -0.44
N ALA A 12 -20.45 5.03 0.32
CA ALA A 12 -20.97 3.77 0.82
C ALA A 12 -22.12 3.95 1.82
N LEU A 13 -22.10 5.01 2.63
CA LEU A 13 -23.20 5.35 3.53
C LEU A 13 -24.44 5.85 2.77
N GLU A 14 -24.24 6.68 1.74
CA GLU A 14 -25.34 7.30 1.00
C GLU A 14 -25.99 6.38 -0.04
N ARG A 15 -25.19 5.54 -0.70
CA ARG A 15 -25.60 4.77 -1.89
C ARG A 15 -25.35 3.27 -1.76
N GLY A 16 -24.67 2.86 -0.71
CA GLY A 16 -24.39 1.45 -0.46
C GLY A 16 -25.65 0.67 -0.11
N ARG A 17 -25.55 -0.64 -0.23
CA ARG A 17 -26.65 -1.57 0.10
C ARG A 17 -26.36 -2.30 1.41
N PRO A 18 -27.35 -2.47 2.29
CA PRO A 18 -27.19 -3.27 3.50
C PRO A 18 -26.68 -4.68 3.20
N GLY A 19 -25.71 -5.14 3.99
CA GLY A 19 -25.11 -6.47 3.82
C GLY A 19 -24.02 -6.55 2.74
N GLU A 20 -23.83 -5.51 1.94
CA GLU A 20 -22.80 -5.49 0.89
C GLU A 20 -21.45 -4.96 1.39
N ARG A 21 -20.38 -5.44 0.78
CA ARG A 21 -19.01 -4.95 1.00
C ARG A 21 -18.47 -4.28 -0.26
N TYR A 22 -17.78 -3.16 -0.06
CA TYR A 22 -17.16 -2.37 -1.12
C TYR A 22 -15.67 -2.20 -0.82
N VAL A 23 -14.82 -2.52 -1.78
CA VAL A 23 -13.37 -2.32 -1.64
C VAL A 23 -13.03 -0.92 -2.14
N LEU A 24 -12.49 -0.10 -1.25
CA LEU A 24 -12.00 1.24 -1.55
C LEU A 24 -10.49 1.16 -1.80
N GLY A 25 -10.12 0.98 -3.07
CA GLY A 25 -8.73 1.01 -3.55
C GLY A 25 -8.52 2.12 -4.57
N SER A 26 -7.33 2.20 -5.15
CA SER A 26 -7.04 3.06 -6.31
C SER A 26 -6.27 2.27 -7.39
N ASP A 27 -5.04 2.66 -7.71
CA ASP A 27 -4.19 2.00 -8.70
C ASP A 27 -3.66 0.65 -8.18
N ASN A 28 -3.81 -0.39 -8.99
CA ASN A 28 -3.15 -1.68 -8.75
C ASN A 28 -1.67 -1.59 -9.19
N LEU A 29 -0.80 -1.22 -8.26
CA LEU A 29 0.64 -1.04 -8.51
C LEU A 29 1.45 -2.17 -7.89
N THR A 30 2.36 -2.75 -8.69
CA THR A 30 3.42 -3.60 -8.14
C THR A 30 4.33 -2.77 -7.23
N TYR A 31 5.03 -3.42 -6.31
CA TYR A 31 6.01 -2.75 -5.45
C TYR A 31 7.08 -1.99 -6.26
N ALA A 32 7.49 -2.54 -7.41
CA ALA A 32 8.41 -1.91 -8.34
C ALA A 32 7.83 -0.65 -9.00
N GLN A 33 6.57 -0.69 -9.45
CA GLN A 33 5.87 0.47 -10.02
C GLN A 33 5.63 1.55 -8.97
N PHE A 34 5.23 1.18 -7.76
CA PHE A 34 5.08 2.13 -6.65
C PHE A 34 6.40 2.85 -6.36
N HIS A 35 7.51 2.12 -6.22
CA HIS A 35 8.83 2.72 -6.06
C HIS A 35 9.24 3.59 -7.25
N ALA A 36 8.84 3.24 -8.48
CA ALA A 36 9.13 4.06 -9.65
C ALA A 36 8.39 5.41 -9.60
N LYS A 37 7.10 5.41 -9.26
CA LYS A 37 6.32 6.64 -9.04
C LYS A 37 6.89 7.48 -7.90
N LEU A 38 7.28 6.82 -6.80
CA LEU A 38 7.94 7.46 -5.67
C LEU A 38 9.23 8.18 -6.11
N ARG A 39 10.13 7.48 -6.81
CA ARG A 39 11.38 8.06 -7.33
C ARG A 39 11.16 9.27 -8.22
N ALA A 40 10.19 9.18 -9.12
CA ALA A 40 9.83 10.29 -10.00
C ALA A 40 9.38 11.51 -9.19
N ALA A 41 8.57 11.31 -8.14
CA ALA A 41 8.15 12.39 -7.24
C ALA A 41 9.32 13.00 -6.44
N PHE A 42 10.28 12.18 -5.98
CA PHE A 42 11.45 12.62 -5.22
C PHE A 42 12.61 13.16 -6.08
N GLY A 43 12.54 13.09 -7.41
CA GLY A 43 13.67 13.43 -8.31
C GLY A 43 14.90 12.54 -8.13
N LYS A 44 14.75 11.32 -7.59
CA LYS A 44 15.86 10.40 -7.27
C LYS A 44 16.01 9.31 -8.34
N THR A 45 17.23 9.06 -8.79
CA THR A 45 17.56 8.06 -9.83
C THR A 45 18.01 6.69 -9.29
N SER A 46 18.08 6.52 -7.97
CA SER A 46 18.56 5.27 -7.34
C SER A 46 17.63 4.09 -7.64
N HIS A 47 18.17 3.03 -8.25
CA HIS A 47 17.41 1.83 -8.56
C HIS A 47 17.39 0.87 -7.36
N PRO A 48 16.21 0.37 -6.94
CA PRO A 48 16.15 -0.62 -5.88
C PRO A 48 16.92 -1.87 -6.31
N ARG A 49 17.89 -2.30 -5.49
CA ARG A 49 18.60 -3.55 -5.72
C ARG A 49 17.64 -4.71 -5.48
N ILE A 50 17.62 -5.66 -6.41
CA ILE A 50 16.81 -6.86 -6.29
C ILE A 50 17.46 -7.73 -5.20
N VAL A 51 16.74 -7.94 -4.10
CA VAL A 51 17.17 -8.84 -3.03
C VAL A 51 16.48 -10.19 -3.21
N PRO A 52 17.21 -11.32 -3.20
CA PRO A 52 16.61 -12.65 -3.28
C PRO A 52 15.61 -12.89 -2.15
N ARG A 53 14.50 -13.59 -2.47
CA ARG A 53 13.41 -13.86 -1.52
C ARG A 53 13.88 -14.56 -0.24
N TRP A 54 14.83 -15.48 -0.35
CA TRP A 54 15.38 -16.21 0.78
C TRP A 54 16.14 -15.28 1.73
N ALA A 55 16.93 -14.34 1.20
CA ALA A 55 17.70 -13.40 2.00
C ALA A 55 16.78 -12.44 2.77
N LEU A 56 15.71 -11.94 2.12
CA LEU A 56 14.67 -11.16 2.80
C LEU A 56 13.97 -11.95 3.91
N GLY A 57 13.71 -13.25 3.69
CA GLY A 57 13.12 -14.14 4.69
C GLY A 57 14.03 -14.33 5.90
N SER A 58 15.33 -14.58 5.68
CA SER A 58 16.34 -14.71 6.75
C SER A 58 16.48 -13.43 7.56
N VAL A 59 16.55 -12.26 6.90
CA VAL A 59 16.58 -10.97 7.59
C VAL A 59 15.32 -10.76 8.41
N GLY A 60 14.15 -11.08 7.87
CA GLY A 60 12.89 -11.00 8.61
C GLY A 60 12.87 -11.88 9.85
N ALA A 61 13.37 -13.12 9.76
CA ALA A 61 13.45 -14.03 10.91
C ALA A 61 14.40 -13.51 12.00
N LEU A 62 15.56 -12.97 11.62
CA LEU A 62 16.52 -12.36 12.55
C LEU A 62 15.93 -11.14 13.26
N LEU A 63 15.24 -10.27 12.53
CA LEU A 63 14.58 -9.09 13.10
C LEU A 63 13.48 -9.50 14.09
N ALA A 64 12.66 -10.50 13.74
CA ALA A 64 11.64 -11.01 14.66
C ALA A 64 12.25 -11.60 15.94
N ALA A 65 13.34 -12.36 15.83
CA ALA A 65 14.05 -12.89 16.99
C ALA A 65 14.62 -11.77 17.88
N PHE A 66 15.15 -10.71 17.26
CA PHE A 66 15.65 -9.54 17.97
C PHE A 66 14.55 -8.76 18.70
N GLU A 67 13.39 -8.55 18.07
CA GLU A 67 12.22 -7.92 18.70
C GLU A 67 11.76 -8.73 19.91
N THR A 68 11.68 -10.07 19.79
CA THR A 68 11.31 -10.93 20.91
C THR A 68 12.32 -10.91 22.05
N LEU A 69 13.59 -10.69 21.75
CA LEU A 69 14.67 -10.68 22.75
C LEU A 69 14.80 -9.33 23.45
N THR A 70 14.63 -8.23 22.72
CA THR A 70 14.90 -6.88 23.21
C THR A 70 13.64 -6.11 23.61
N GLY A 71 12.46 -6.56 23.18
CA GLY A 71 11.19 -5.87 23.41
C GLY A 71 11.04 -4.56 22.62
N VAL A 72 11.97 -4.25 21.72
CA VAL A 72 11.95 -3.05 20.87
C VAL A 72 11.21 -3.38 19.58
N ASP A 73 10.15 -2.62 19.27
CA ASP A 73 9.43 -2.73 17.99
C ASP A 73 10.26 -2.06 16.87
N LEU A 74 10.67 -2.83 15.86
CA LEU A 74 11.48 -2.30 14.77
C LEU A 74 10.59 -1.79 13.63
N PRO A 75 10.96 -0.67 12.98
CA PRO A 75 10.19 -0.13 11.86
C PRO A 75 10.13 -1.08 10.65
N VAL A 76 11.06 -2.04 10.57
CA VAL A 76 11.09 -3.13 9.58
C VAL A 76 11.00 -4.46 10.34
N ASN A 77 9.89 -5.18 10.16
CA ASN A 77 9.67 -6.48 10.78
C ASN A 77 9.34 -7.57 9.75
N SER A 78 9.35 -8.82 10.20
CA SER A 78 9.11 -10.00 9.34
C SER A 78 7.78 -9.94 8.58
N ALA A 79 6.73 -9.38 9.19
CA ALA A 79 5.41 -9.27 8.59
C ALA A 79 5.37 -8.23 7.45
N ARG A 80 6.05 -7.09 7.63
CA ARG A 80 6.20 -6.07 6.57
C ARG A 80 7.02 -6.62 5.41
N LEU A 81 8.13 -7.29 5.69
CA LEU A 81 8.98 -7.89 4.65
C LEU A 81 8.22 -8.97 3.85
N ARG A 82 7.32 -9.75 4.47
CA ARG A 82 6.45 -10.68 3.75
C ARG A 82 5.52 -10.00 2.74
N ARG A 83 4.98 -8.82 3.06
CA ARG A 83 4.13 -8.05 2.13
C ARG A 83 4.90 -7.53 0.92
N VAL A 84 6.17 -7.17 1.11
CA VAL A 84 7.09 -6.80 0.02
C VAL A 84 7.48 -8.03 -0.82
N ASN A 85 7.48 -9.22 -0.23
CA ASN A 85 7.95 -10.47 -0.83
C ASN A 85 6.88 -11.19 -1.70
N GLY A 86 6.31 -10.47 -2.68
CA GLY A 86 5.56 -11.07 -3.79
C GLY A 86 4.06 -11.30 -3.56
N VAL A 87 3.44 -10.56 -2.64
CA VAL A 87 1.98 -10.48 -2.59
C VAL A 87 1.56 -9.28 -3.44
N TYR A 88 0.93 -9.53 -4.59
CA TYR A 88 0.24 -8.47 -5.32
C TYR A 88 -1.01 -8.10 -4.52
N MET A 89 -1.02 -6.90 -3.94
CA MET A 89 -2.20 -6.36 -3.24
C MET A 89 -3.16 -5.72 -4.25
N PHE A 90 -3.51 -6.49 -5.27
CA PHE A 90 -4.42 -6.04 -6.31
C PHE A 90 -5.85 -6.35 -5.88
N HIS A 91 -6.70 -5.35 -6.02
CA HIS A 91 -8.11 -5.47 -5.70
C HIS A 91 -8.96 -4.96 -6.87
N ASP A 92 -10.10 -5.62 -7.08
CA ASP A 92 -11.11 -5.14 -8.01
C ASP A 92 -12.07 -4.18 -7.29
N ILE A 93 -12.08 -2.93 -7.74
CA ILE A 93 -12.95 -1.88 -7.22
C ILE A 93 -14.17 -1.62 -8.12
N SER A 94 -14.40 -2.43 -9.15
CA SER A 94 -15.47 -2.23 -10.15
C SER A 94 -16.85 -2.14 -9.52
N LYS A 95 -17.09 -2.87 -8.44
CA LYS A 95 -18.34 -2.77 -7.67
C LYS A 95 -18.54 -1.39 -7.05
N ALA A 96 -17.52 -0.86 -6.37
CA ALA A 96 -17.57 0.47 -5.78
C ALA A 96 -17.76 1.55 -6.87
N ARG A 97 -17.08 1.41 -8.02
CA ARG A 97 -17.26 2.32 -9.16
C ARG A 97 -18.71 2.30 -9.68
N ARG A 98 -19.26 1.12 -9.93
CA ARG A 98 -20.60 0.95 -10.53
C ARG A 98 -21.73 1.36 -9.58
N GLU A 99 -21.65 0.97 -8.31
CA GLU A 99 -22.79 1.10 -7.38
C GLU A 99 -22.71 2.36 -6.54
N LEU A 100 -21.51 2.82 -6.18
CA LEU A 100 -21.32 4.01 -5.35
C LEU A 100 -21.00 5.26 -6.20
N GLY A 101 -20.52 5.07 -7.43
CA GLY A 101 -19.92 6.15 -8.23
C GLY A 101 -18.51 6.50 -7.77
N TYR A 102 -17.85 5.62 -7.01
CA TYR A 102 -16.52 5.88 -6.47
C TYR A 102 -15.47 6.00 -7.58
N ALA A 103 -14.72 7.10 -7.59
CA ALA A 103 -13.74 7.40 -8.64
C ALA A 103 -12.42 7.94 -8.05
N PRO A 104 -11.60 7.07 -7.44
CA PRO A 104 -10.34 7.49 -6.82
C PRO A 104 -9.37 8.08 -7.84
N GLY A 105 -8.63 9.09 -7.41
CA GLY A 105 -7.54 9.67 -8.19
C GLY A 105 -6.29 8.79 -8.27
N PRO A 106 -5.33 9.16 -9.15
CA PRO A 106 -4.02 8.51 -9.21
C PRO A 106 -3.23 8.76 -7.92
N ILE A 107 -2.19 7.97 -7.64
CA ILE A 107 -1.43 8.06 -6.38
C ILE A 107 -0.52 9.29 -6.29
N GLU A 108 -0.16 9.90 -7.41
CA GLU A 108 0.83 10.98 -7.53
C GLU A 108 0.54 12.22 -6.65
N PRO A 109 -0.70 12.75 -6.58
CA PRO A 109 -1.01 13.86 -5.68
C PRO A 109 -0.79 13.51 -4.21
N ALA A 110 -1.11 12.28 -3.79
CA ALA A 110 -0.89 11.82 -2.42
C ALA A 110 0.62 11.71 -2.11
N LEU A 111 1.42 11.24 -3.07
CA LEU A 111 2.88 11.22 -2.92
C LEU A 111 3.46 12.62 -2.75
N ARG A 112 2.90 13.63 -3.43
CA ARG A 112 3.36 15.02 -3.31
C ARG A 112 3.07 15.60 -1.92
N VAL A 113 1.87 15.40 -1.39
CA VAL A 113 1.50 15.88 -0.04
C VAL A 113 2.43 15.26 1.01
N MET A 114 2.74 13.97 0.90
CA MET A 114 3.69 13.29 1.79
C MET A 114 5.12 13.89 1.75
N LEU A 115 5.48 14.65 0.71
CA LEU A 115 6.77 15.33 0.62
C LEU A 115 6.76 16.72 1.25
N GLU A 116 5.58 17.32 1.39
CA GLU A 116 5.39 18.68 1.89
C GLU A 116 5.23 18.70 3.42
N GLU A 117 4.88 17.56 4.04
CA GLU A 117 4.88 17.30 5.50
C GLU A 117 6.22 16.74 6.01
#